data_AF-A0AA88AW98-F1
#
_entry.id   AF-A0AA88AW98-F1
#
_cell.length_a   1.000
_cell.length_b   1.000
_cell.length_c   1.000
_cell.angle_alpha   90.00
_cell.angle_beta   90.00
_cell.angle_gamma   90.00
#
_symmetry.space_group_name_H-M   'P 1'
#
loop_
_entity.id
_entity.type
_entity.pdbx_description
1 polymer ?
#
loop_
_entity_poly.entity_id
_entity_poly.type
_entity_poly.pdbx_seq_one_letter_code
_entity_poly.pdbx_strand_id
1 'polypeptide(L)'
;MRHLPTNNMNLFFFFFFFFTCLTVRINLCFPNIFPLKTLELDGHFSFDHQVHQAARDFGNRFQFLPLAVLHPKSVSDIAITVKHIWDMDTSSELTVAARGHGHSLAGQAQAHRGVVISMESLKSPEMRIHAAGDQSPYVDVSGGELWINILHETLKHGLAPKSWTDYLHLTVGGTLSNAGVSGQAFRHGPQISNVHQLEVVTGKGDVVNCSKEENGDLFHSVLGGLGQFGIITRARISLEPAPAMVKWIRVLYSNFATFTRDQERLISVEDTFDYIEGFVIINRTGLLNNWRSTFNPQVPAQASKFKSDGRTLYCLELAKYFNPDETEVVNQVKFFLKNY
;
A
#
# COMPACT_ATOMS: atom_id res chain seq x y z
N MET A 1 -89.29 -33.61 -45.55
CA MET A 1 -88.94 -34.58 -46.59
C MET A 1 -87.41 -34.70 -46.63
N ARG A 2 -86.90 -35.90 -46.29
CA ARG A 2 -85.61 -36.54 -46.68
C ARG A 2 -84.31 -35.78 -46.39
N HIS A 3 -83.55 -36.18 -45.36
CA HIS A 3 -82.58 -37.30 -45.26
C HIS A 3 -81.23 -37.07 -45.98
N LEU A 4 -80.18 -37.09 -45.14
CA LEU A 4 -78.72 -37.15 -45.36
C LEU A 4 -78.26 -38.38 -46.20
N PRO A 5 -76.97 -38.45 -46.61
CA PRO A 5 -75.94 -39.18 -45.84
C PRO A 5 -74.58 -38.42 -45.73
N THR A 6 -73.83 -38.39 -44.60
CA THR A 6 -72.89 -39.40 -44.02
C THR A 6 -71.82 -39.89 -45.02
N ASN A 7 -70.54 -40.17 -44.72
CA ASN A 7 -69.70 -40.25 -43.53
C ASN A 7 -68.25 -40.45 -44.04
N ASN A 8 -67.23 -40.28 -43.18
CA ASN A 8 -65.98 -41.06 -43.08
C ASN A 8 -64.87 -40.15 -42.51
N MET A 9 -64.06 -40.50 -41.53
CA MET A 9 -63.97 -41.67 -40.65
C MET A 9 -62.88 -41.29 -39.63
N ASN A 10 -63.11 -41.60 -38.35
CA ASN A 10 -62.15 -42.09 -37.36
C ASN A 10 -60.79 -41.38 -37.18
N LEU A 11 -60.58 -40.73 -36.02
CA LEU A 11 -60.11 -41.37 -34.78
C LEU A 11 -58.61 -41.71 -34.83
N PHE A 12 -57.73 -40.73 -34.60
CA PHE A 12 -56.34 -40.99 -34.21
C PHE A 12 -55.86 -39.89 -33.22
N PHE A 13 -55.77 -40.25 -31.93
CA PHE A 13 -54.89 -39.70 -30.87
C PHE A 13 -55.11 -38.21 -30.48
N PHE A 14 -55.65 -37.82 -29.31
CA PHE A 14 -55.28 -38.20 -27.93
C PHE A 14 -53.76 -38.40 -27.72
N PHE A 15 -52.98 -37.32 -27.88
CA PHE A 15 -51.77 -36.97 -27.11
C PHE A 15 -51.05 -35.83 -27.85
N PHE A 16 -51.09 -34.59 -27.36
CA PHE A 16 -49.93 -33.70 -27.43
C PHE A 16 -50.05 -32.55 -26.42
N PHE A 17 -49.53 -32.84 -25.24
CA PHE A 17 -48.72 -31.97 -24.41
C PHE A 17 -49.01 -30.45 -24.39
N PHE A 18 -49.64 -30.07 -23.27
CA PHE A 18 -49.38 -28.85 -22.51
C PHE A 18 -47.88 -28.48 -22.53
N PHE A 19 -47.45 -27.47 -23.28
CA PHE A 19 -46.24 -26.66 -22.99
C PHE A 19 -46.06 -25.55 -24.04
N THR A 20 -46.08 -24.29 -23.58
CA THR A 20 -45.28 -23.14 -24.03
C THR A 20 -45.72 -21.93 -23.20
N CYS A 21 -45.44 -21.96 -21.89
CA CYS A 21 -44.30 -21.27 -21.27
C CYS A 21 -44.26 -19.76 -21.58
N LEU A 22 -44.96 -19.01 -20.71
CA LEU A 22 -44.39 -17.95 -19.89
C LEU A 22 -42.91 -17.66 -20.23
N THR A 23 -42.63 -16.56 -20.90
CA THR A 23 -41.28 -16.02 -21.04
C THR A 23 -40.81 -15.55 -19.67
N VAL A 24 -40.33 -16.49 -18.86
CA VAL A 24 -39.50 -16.21 -17.69
C VAL A 24 -38.21 -15.61 -18.24
N ARG A 25 -37.99 -14.31 -18.04
CA ARG A 25 -36.63 -13.75 -18.09
C ARG A 25 -35.87 -14.43 -16.95
N ILE A 26 -35.20 -15.53 -17.27
CA ILE A 26 -34.18 -16.08 -16.40
C ILE A 26 -33.01 -15.10 -16.51
N ASN A 27 -32.97 -14.10 -15.62
CA ASN A 27 -31.71 -13.46 -15.25
C ASN A 27 -30.88 -14.53 -14.57
N LEU A 28 -30.18 -15.33 -15.37
CA LEU A 28 -29.06 -16.10 -14.89
C LEU A 28 -28.00 -15.07 -14.48
N CYS A 29 -27.97 -14.71 -13.19
CA CYS A 29 -26.92 -13.91 -12.56
C CYS A 29 -25.59 -14.68 -12.51
N PHE A 30 -25.13 -15.20 -13.64
CA PHE A 30 -23.70 -15.44 -13.80
C PHE A 30 -23.08 -14.09 -14.12
N PRO A 31 -22.12 -13.58 -13.35
CA PRO A 31 -21.31 -12.47 -13.82
C PRO A 31 -20.73 -12.94 -15.17
N ASN A 32 -21.07 -12.25 -16.26
CA ASN A 32 -20.56 -12.59 -17.58
C ASN A 32 -19.05 -12.35 -17.55
N ILE A 33 -18.27 -13.39 -17.28
CA ILE A 33 -16.80 -13.34 -17.24
C ILE A 33 -16.22 -13.23 -18.66
N PHE A 34 -17.01 -13.61 -19.67
CA PHE A 34 -16.62 -13.63 -21.08
C PHE A 34 -15.95 -12.34 -21.60
N PRO A 35 -16.42 -11.12 -21.27
CA PRO A 35 -15.82 -9.88 -21.76
C PRO A 35 -14.38 -9.66 -21.27
N LEU A 36 -14.04 -10.06 -20.04
CA LEU A 36 -12.69 -9.93 -19.50
C LEU A 36 -11.71 -10.95 -20.10
N LYS A 37 -12.20 -12.15 -20.46
CA LYS A 37 -11.36 -13.21 -21.06
C LYS A 37 -10.92 -12.89 -22.49
N THR A 38 -11.62 -12.00 -23.18
CA THR A 38 -11.34 -11.63 -24.57
C THR A 38 -10.40 -10.43 -24.70
N LEU A 39 -10.00 -9.80 -23.59
CA LEU A 39 -9.06 -8.68 -23.62
C LEU A 39 -7.68 -9.17 -24.07
N GLU A 40 -7.13 -8.51 -25.08
CA GLU A 40 -5.75 -8.70 -25.53
C GLU A 40 -4.83 -7.95 -24.55
N LEU A 41 -4.07 -8.70 -23.74
CA LEU A 41 -3.21 -8.19 -22.68
C LEU A 41 -1.82 -8.83 -22.78
N ASP A 42 -0.79 -8.11 -22.34
CA ASP A 42 0.57 -8.65 -22.18
C ASP A 42 0.64 -9.64 -21.00
N GLY A 43 -0.12 -9.32 -19.95
CA GLY A 43 -0.37 -10.12 -18.77
C GLY A 43 -1.47 -11.16 -18.94
N HIS A 44 -2.16 -11.49 -17.86
CA HIS A 44 -3.30 -12.41 -17.89
C HIS A 44 -4.23 -12.21 -16.69
N PHE A 45 -5.45 -12.72 -16.79
CA PHE A 45 -6.38 -12.85 -15.68
C PHE A 45 -6.38 -14.27 -15.11
N SER A 46 -6.44 -14.34 -13.78
CA SER A 46 -6.77 -15.57 -13.04
C SER A 46 -8.22 -15.50 -12.55
N PHE A 47 -8.98 -16.56 -12.80
CA PHE A 47 -10.42 -16.68 -12.43
C PHE A 47 -10.68 -17.87 -11.47
N ASP A 48 -9.64 -18.58 -11.09
CA ASP A 48 -9.71 -19.84 -10.36
C ASP A 48 -9.24 -19.67 -8.90
N HIS A 49 -8.80 -20.75 -8.26
CA HIS A 49 -8.28 -20.75 -6.88
C HIS A 49 -7.26 -19.64 -6.55
N GLN A 50 -6.55 -19.09 -7.54
CA GLN A 50 -5.61 -17.98 -7.34
C GLN A 50 -6.29 -16.69 -6.84
N VAL A 51 -7.61 -16.54 -7.03
CA VAL A 51 -8.37 -15.39 -6.52
C VAL A 51 -8.51 -15.39 -4.99
N HIS A 52 -8.35 -16.54 -4.31
CA HIS A 52 -8.52 -16.64 -2.87
C HIS A 52 -7.46 -15.85 -2.08
N GLN A 53 -6.24 -15.72 -2.60
CA GLN A 53 -5.20 -14.94 -1.94
C GLN A 53 -5.50 -13.43 -2.01
N ALA A 54 -6.06 -12.97 -3.14
CA ALA A 54 -6.49 -11.59 -3.31
C ALA A 54 -7.69 -11.21 -2.42
N ALA A 55 -8.41 -12.21 -1.91
CA ALA A 55 -9.52 -12.02 -0.97
C ALA A 55 -9.08 -11.89 0.49
N ARG A 56 -7.78 -11.87 0.82
CA ARG A 56 -7.31 -11.69 2.21
C ARG A 56 -6.38 -10.51 2.32
N ASP A 57 -6.20 -9.97 3.51
CA ASP A 57 -5.24 -8.92 3.80
C ASP A 57 -4.57 -9.15 5.16
N PHE A 58 -3.60 -8.31 5.51
CA PHE A 58 -2.84 -8.41 6.76
C PHE A 58 -3.74 -8.37 8.00
N GLY A 59 -4.87 -7.64 7.93
CA GLY A 59 -5.85 -7.58 9.00
C GLY A 59 -6.46 -8.94 9.33
N ASN A 60 -6.58 -9.85 8.35
CA ASN A 60 -7.17 -11.19 8.52
C ASN A 60 -8.58 -11.19 9.14
N ARG A 61 -9.36 -10.12 8.91
CA ARG A 61 -10.71 -9.95 9.44
C ARG A 61 -11.82 -10.13 8.42
N PHE A 62 -11.54 -9.81 7.15
CA PHE A 62 -12.51 -9.83 6.06
C PHE A 62 -11.98 -10.66 4.90
N GLN A 63 -12.92 -11.35 4.22
CA GLN A 63 -12.61 -12.10 3.03
C GLN A 63 -13.65 -11.85 1.92
N PHE A 64 -13.32 -10.97 0.99
CA PHE A 64 -14.14 -10.60 -0.16
C PHE A 64 -13.56 -11.21 -1.43
N LEU A 65 -14.19 -12.29 -1.90
CA LEU A 65 -13.75 -12.98 -3.11
C LEU A 65 -13.91 -12.07 -4.35
N PRO A 66 -12.84 -11.81 -5.12
CA PRO A 66 -12.97 -11.16 -6.40
C PRO A 66 -13.44 -12.14 -7.48
N LEU A 67 -13.97 -11.58 -8.56
CA LEU A 67 -14.32 -12.33 -9.77
C LEU A 67 -13.05 -12.74 -10.54
N ALA A 68 -12.05 -11.85 -10.57
CA ALA A 68 -10.80 -12.07 -11.27
C ALA A 68 -9.63 -11.35 -10.60
N VAL A 69 -8.43 -11.84 -10.84
CA VAL A 69 -7.18 -11.15 -10.52
C VAL A 69 -6.44 -10.86 -11.82
N LEU A 70 -6.15 -9.60 -12.10
CA LEU A 70 -5.24 -9.20 -13.18
C LEU A 70 -3.80 -9.31 -12.69
N HIS A 71 -2.97 -10.01 -13.46
CA HIS A 71 -1.52 -10.03 -13.32
C HIS A 71 -0.90 -9.22 -14.48
N PRO A 72 -0.83 -7.88 -14.36
CA PRO A 72 -0.39 -7.02 -15.45
C PRO A 72 1.11 -7.19 -15.70
N LYS A 73 1.51 -7.15 -16.98
CA LYS A 73 2.92 -7.00 -17.37
C LYS A 73 3.25 -5.60 -17.87
N SER A 74 2.23 -4.84 -18.25
CA SER A 74 2.36 -3.45 -18.69
C SER A 74 1.31 -2.55 -18.04
N VAL A 75 1.57 -1.24 -18.05
CA VAL A 75 0.58 -0.22 -17.67
C VAL A 75 -0.62 -0.25 -18.61
N SER A 76 -0.40 -0.64 -19.87
CA SER A 76 -1.47 -0.83 -20.86
C SER A 76 -2.48 -1.87 -20.41
N ASP A 77 -2.04 -2.98 -19.80
CA ASP A 77 -2.98 -4.00 -19.29
C ASP A 77 -3.97 -3.41 -18.26
N ILE A 78 -3.45 -2.55 -17.38
CA ILE A 78 -4.23 -1.87 -16.35
C ILE A 78 -5.19 -0.88 -17.00
N ALA A 79 -4.70 -0.05 -17.93
CA ALA A 79 -5.48 0.94 -18.66
C ALA A 79 -6.62 0.29 -19.46
N ILE A 80 -6.33 -0.75 -20.24
CA ILE A 80 -7.31 -1.52 -21.03
C ILE A 80 -8.37 -2.12 -20.12
N THR A 81 -7.97 -2.71 -18.98
CA THR A 81 -8.91 -3.32 -18.04
C THR A 81 -9.84 -2.28 -17.42
N VAL A 82 -9.30 -1.16 -16.93
CA VAL A 82 -10.11 -0.08 -16.32
C VAL A 82 -11.01 0.56 -17.37
N LYS A 83 -10.49 0.82 -18.57
CA LYS A 83 -11.26 1.36 -19.70
C LYS A 83 -12.41 0.46 -20.10
N HIS A 84 -12.15 -0.85 -20.20
CA HIS A 84 -13.17 -1.84 -20.53
C HIS A 84 -14.30 -1.86 -19.51
N ILE A 85 -13.97 -1.81 -18.20
CA ILE A 85 -14.99 -1.75 -17.13
C ILE A 85 -15.73 -0.41 -17.15
N TRP A 86 -15.03 0.69 -17.40
CA TRP A 86 -15.64 2.02 -17.55
C TRP A 86 -16.64 2.06 -18.71
N ASP A 87 -16.30 1.47 -19.86
CA ASP A 87 -17.16 1.46 -21.06
C ASP A 87 -18.39 0.53 -20.92
N MET A 88 -18.44 -0.35 -19.91
CA MET A 88 -19.67 -1.07 -19.56
C MET A 88 -20.73 -0.16 -18.93
N ASP A 89 -20.33 1.02 -18.45
CA ASP A 89 -21.22 2.02 -17.81
C ASP A 89 -22.06 1.41 -16.67
N THR A 90 -23.20 2.01 -16.34
CA THR A 90 -24.12 1.56 -15.27
C THR A 90 -24.70 0.15 -15.45
N SER A 91 -24.39 -0.53 -16.56
CA SER A 91 -24.83 -1.91 -16.78
C SER A 91 -24.00 -2.94 -15.99
N SER A 92 -22.88 -2.52 -15.40
CA SER A 92 -21.95 -3.38 -14.66
C SER A 92 -21.79 -2.90 -13.20
N GLU A 93 -21.74 -3.86 -12.28
CA GLU A 93 -21.39 -3.63 -10.87
C GLU A 93 -19.90 -3.93 -10.59
N LEU A 94 -19.09 -4.16 -11.63
CA LEU A 94 -17.68 -4.50 -11.48
C LEU A 94 -16.91 -3.32 -10.90
N THR A 95 -16.23 -3.58 -9.79
CA THR A 95 -15.28 -2.66 -9.17
C THR A 95 -13.85 -3.13 -9.41
N VAL A 96 -12.90 -2.21 -9.33
CA VAL A 96 -11.47 -2.50 -9.47
C VAL A 96 -10.74 -2.10 -8.20
N ALA A 97 -9.89 -2.98 -7.68
CA ALA A 97 -8.99 -2.66 -6.56
C ALA A 97 -7.54 -2.93 -6.95
N ALA A 98 -6.69 -1.91 -6.89
CA ALA A 98 -5.25 -2.10 -6.97
C ALA A 98 -4.74 -2.69 -5.65
N ARG A 99 -4.08 -3.84 -5.73
CA ARG A 99 -3.52 -4.54 -4.58
C ARG A 99 -1.99 -4.50 -4.66
N GLY A 100 -1.38 -3.78 -3.73
CA GLY A 100 0.05 -3.89 -3.42
C GLY A 100 0.33 -5.12 -2.56
N HIS A 101 1.10 -4.95 -1.48
CA HIS A 101 1.48 -6.06 -0.58
C HIS A 101 0.35 -6.58 0.34
N GLY A 102 -0.91 -6.21 0.08
CA GLY A 102 -2.06 -6.68 0.85
C GLY A 102 -2.06 -6.28 2.32
N HIS A 103 -1.34 -5.20 2.68
CA HIS A 103 -1.16 -4.79 4.08
C HIS A 103 -2.30 -3.95 4.67
N SER A 104 -3.41 -3.83 3.92
CA SER A 104 -4.68 -3.31 4.43
C SER A 104 -5.19 -4.13 5.62
N LEU A 105 -6.07 -3.54 6.43
CA LEU A 105 -6.55 -4.15 7.68
C LEU A 105 -8.02 -4.57 7.64
N ALA A 106 -8.78 -4.05 6.68
CA ALA A 106 -10.23 -4.15 6.65
C ALA A 106 -10.82 -4.25 5.23
N GLY A 107 -10.12 -4.87 4.29
CA GLY A 107 -10.62 -5.12 2.95
C GLY A 107 -10.38 -4.02 1.92
N GLN A 108 -9.65 -2.95 2.25
CA GLN A 108 -9.45 -1.80 1.32
C GLN A 108 -8.78 -2.19 -0.01
N ALA A 109 -7.95 -3.23 -0.03
CA ALA A 109 -7.28 -3.75 -1.23
C ALA A 109 -7.97 -4.98 -1.84
N GLN A 110 -9.26 -5.19 -1.53
CA GLN A 110 -10.08 -6.28 -2.04
C GLN A 110 -11.23 -5.72 -2.90
N ALA A 111 -11.72 -6.50 -3.87
CA ALA A 111 -12.85 -6.11 -4.71
C ALA A 111 -13.89 -7.25 -4.76
N HIS A 112 -14.96 -7.17 -3.95
CA HIS A 112 -15.97 -8.21 -3.92
C HIS A 112 -16.64 -8.38 -5.29
N ARG A 113 -16.55 -9.59 -5.87
CA ARG A 113 -17.05 -9.91 -7.23
C ARG A 113 -16.53 -8.95 -8.32
N GLY A 114 -15.47 -8.21 -8.04
CA GLY A 114 -14.81 -7.28 -8.96
C GLY A 114 -13.47 -7.84 -9.45
N VAL A 115 -12.62 -6.93 -9.90
CA VAL A 115 -11.27 -7.23 -10.38
C VAL A 115 -10.24 -6.72 -9.38
N VAL A 116 -9.35 -7.58 -8.91
CA VAL A 116 -8.16 -7.15 -8.18
C VAL A 116 -6.98 -7.07 -9.13
N ILE A 117 -6.22 -5.99 -9.09
CA ILE A 117 -4.99 -5.83 -9.89
C ILE A 117 -3.80 -6.12 -8.98
N SER A 118 -3.04 -7.17 -9.30
CA SER A 118 -1.82 -7.57 -8.59
C SER A 118 -0.66 -6.64 -8.98
N MET A 119 -0.51 -5.52 -8.27
CA MET A 119 0.47 -4.49 -8.64
C MET A 119 1.92 -4.97 -8.57
N GLU A 120 2.25 -5.90 -7.68
CA GLU A 120 3.61 -6.48 -7.60
C GLU A 120 4.00 -7.30 -8.85
N SER A 121 3.03 -7.68 -9.69
CA SER A 121 3.29 -8.29 -11.00
C SER A 121 3.79 -7.29 -12.03
N LEU A 122 3.52 -5.99 -11.85
CA LEU A 122 3.96 -4.92 -12.75
C LEU A 122 5.45 -4.63 -12.54
N LYS A 123 6.30 -5.20 -13.40
CA LYS A 123 7.76 -5.01 -13.38
C LYS A 123 8.26 -3.87 -14.27
N SER A 124 7.39 -3.32 -15.11
CA SER A 124 7.71 -2.21 -16.02
C SER A 124 6.94 -0.95 -15.59
N PRO A 125 7.59 0.23 -15.55
CA PRO A 125 8.99 0.46 -15.90
C PRO A 125 9.97 -0.03 -14.84
N GLU A 126 11.17 -0.39 -15.28
CA GLU A 126 12.29 -0.73 -14.38
C GLU A 126 12.66 0.46 -13.49
N MET A 127 13.13 0.16 -12.28
CA MET A 127 13.62 1.16 -11.35
C MET A 127 14.84 1.90 -11.93
N ARG A 128 14.83 3.23 -11.90
CA ARG A 128 15.91 4.07 -12.42
C ARG A 128 16.33 5.12 -11.41
N ILE A 129 17.62 5.10 -11.06
CA ILE A 129 18.22 6.04 -10.13
C ILE A 129 18.83 7.18 -10.92
N HIS A 130 18.42 8.39 -10.59
CA HIS A 130 18.94 9.63 -11.16
C HIS A 130 19.80 10.30 -10.10
N ALA A 131 21.11 10.00 -10.16
CA ALA A 131 22.10 10.62 -9.30
C ALA A 131 22.23 12.12 -9.62
N ALA A 132 22.57 12.91 -8.60
CA ALA A 132 22.62 14.35 -8.70
C ALA A 132 23.72 14.80 -9.68
N GLY A 133 23.31 15.47 -10.76
CA GLY A 133 24.08 16.53 -11.40
C GLY A 133 23.79 17.86 -10.68
N ASP A 134 23.24 18.84 -11.39
CA ASP A 134 22.80 20.13 -10.80
C ASP A 134 21.43 20.07 -10.07
N GLN A 135 20.80 18.89 -9.97
CA GLN A 135 19.46 18.70 -9.38
C GLN A 135 19.49 17.72 -8.21
N SER A 136 18.49 17.80 -7.31
CA SER A 136 18.34 16.83 -6.22
C SER A 136 18.13 15.41 -6.78
N PRO A 137 18.78 14.39 -6.20
CA PRO A 137 18.69 13.03 -6.70
C PRO A 137 17.29 12.45 -6.47
N TYR A 138 16.86 11.56 -7.35
CA TYR A 138 15.56 10.90 -7.26
C TYR A 138 15.60 9.48 -7.85
N VAL A 139 14.58 8.68 -7.54
CA VAL A 139 14.34 7.38 -8.17
C VAL A 139 12.99 7.37 -8.84
N ASP A 140 12.94 6.90 -10.10
CA ASP A 140 11.70 6.55 -10.79
C ASP A 140 11.45 5.05 -10.58
N VAL A 141 10.26 4.70 -10.09
CA VAL A 141 9.95 3.31 -9.70
C VAL A 141 8.48 2.95 -9.92
N SER A 142 8.20 1.68 -10.22
CA SER A 142 6.84 1.12 -10.30
C SER A 142 6.05 1.34 -9.00
N GLY A 143 4.76 1.65 -9.12
CA GLY A 143 3.85 1.76 -7.98
C GLY A 143 3.65 0.44 -7.22
N GLY A 144 3.94 -0.70 -7.87
CA GLY A 144 3.92 -2.02 -7.27
C GLY A 144 5.24 -2.44 -6.60
N GLU A 145 6.28 -1.61 -6.64
CA GLU A 145 7.57 -1.94 -6.02
C GLU A 145 7.55 -1.78 -4.50
N LEU A 146 8.31 -2.62 -3.79
CA LEU A 146 8.46 -2.55 -2.35
C LEU A 146 9.55 -1.58 -1.92
N TRP A 147 9.33 -0.84 -0.83
CA TRP A 147 10.31 0.09 -0.28
C TRP A 147 11.66 -0.55 0.09
N ILE A 148 11.67 -1.82 0.50
CA ILE A 148 12.91 -2.57 0.78
C ILE A 148 13.78 -2.74 -0.47
N ASN A 149 13.16 -2.95 -1.64
CA ASN A 149 13.90 -3.11 -2.89
C ASN A 149 14.47 -1.77 -3.36
N ILE A 150 13.70 -0.68 -3.17
CA ILE A 150 14.17 0.69 -3.43
C ILE A 150 15.40 0.99 -2.57
N LEU A 151 15.33 0.72 -1.27
CA LEU A 151 16.47 0.91 -0.37
C LEU A 151 17.71 0.15 -0.85
N HIS A 152 17.57 -1.14 -1.16
CA HIS A 152 18.70 -1.94 -1.64
C HIS A 152 19.31 -1.40 -2.93
N GLU A 153 18.50 -0.94 -3.87
CA GLU A 153 19.01 -0.41 -5.14
C GLU A 153 19.66 0.97 -4.95
N THR A 154 19.00 1.89 -4.24
CA THR A 154 19.53 3.25 -4.06
C THR A 154 20.82 3.26 -3.26
N LEU A 155 20.99 2.33 -2.30
CA LEU A 155 22.24 2.18 -1.54
C LEU A 155 23.44 1.85 -2.42
N LYS A 156 23.26 1.18 -3.57
CA LYS A 156 24.36 0.95 -4.54
C LYS A 156 24.90 2.25 -5.14
N HIS A 157 24.11 3.31 -5.07
CA HIS A 157 24.46 4.66 -5.50
C HIS A 157 24.80 5.59 -4.34
N GLY A 158 24.88 5.08 -3.10
CA GLY A 158 25.10 5.90 -1.90
C GLY A 158 23.93 6.82 -1.59
N LEU A 159 22.71 6.47 -2.01
CA LEU A 159 21.51 7.27 -1.86
C LEU A 159 20.40 6.50 -1.13
N ALA A 160 19.46 7.22 -0.51
CA ALA A 160 18.30 6.66 0.15
C ALA A 160 17.09 7.63 0.12
N PRO A 161 15.85 7.13 0.13
CA PRO A 161 14.67 7.94 0.43
C PRO A 161 14.77 8.66 1.79
N LYS A 162 14.18 9.85 1.87
CA LYS A 162 14.23 10.72 3.06
C LYS A 162 13.20 10.36 4.14
N SER A 163 12.04 9.86 3.72
CA SER A 163 10.92 9.51 4.60
C SER A 163 10.52 8.06 4.39
N TRP A 164 10.20 7.38 5.50
CA TRP A 164 9.99 5.95 5.53
C TRP A 164 8.64 5.56 6.15
N THR A 165 8.39 4.27 6.14
CA THR A 165 7.43 3.56 6.99
C THR A 165 8.22 2.61 7.89
N ASP A 166 7.70 2.31 9.09
CA ASP A 166 8.38 1.42 10.06
C ASP A 166 8.60 0.00 9.51
N TYR A 167 7.77 -0.39 8.53
CA TYR A 167 7.87 -1.65 7.82
C TYR A 167 8.09 -1.41 6.32
N LEU A 168 9.12 -2.06 5.74
CA LEU A 168 9.58 -1.78 4.37
C LEU A 168 9.02 -2.73 3.30
N HIS A 169 8.32 -3.81 3.67
CA HIS A 169 7.63 -4.67 2.69
C HIS A 169 6.22 -4.12 2.44
N LEU A 170 6.18 -2.85 2.04
CA LEU A 170 4.99 -2.14 1.61
C LEU A 170 5.27 -1.57 0.21
N THR A 171 4.26 -1.57 -0.64
CA THR A 171 4.40 -1.03 -2.00
C THR A 171 4.34 0.49 -2.00
N VAL A 172 5.08 1.12 -2.92
CA VAL A 172 5.06 2.57 -3.18
C VAL A 172 3.63 3.11 -3.30
N GLY A 173 2.85 2.60 -4.27
CA GLY A 173 1.50 3.08 -4.53
C GLY A 173 0.56 2.94 -3.31
N GLY A 174 0.69 1.85 -2.56
CA GLY A 174 -0.08 1.63 -1.34
C GLY A 174 0.20 2.65 -0.23
N THR A 175 1.48 2.93 0.04
CA THR A 175 1.85 3.91 1.07
C THR A 175 1.52 5.34 0.65
N LEU A 176 1.75 5.71 -0.62
CA LEU A 176 1.43 7.04 -1.16
C LEU A 176 -0.08 7.28 -1.25
N SER A 177 -0.89 6.23 -1.40
CA SER A 177 -2.35 6.33 -1.31
C SER A 177 -2.86 6.59 0.11
N ASN A 178 -2.00 6.48 1.14
CA ASN A 178 -2.33 6.77 2.54
C ASN A 178 -1.60 8.02 3.03
N ALA A 179 -0.29 7.90 3.28
CA ALA A 179 0.61 8.99 3.65
C ALA A 179 2.06 8.49 3.66
N GLY A 180 2.29 7.38 4.36
CA GLY A 180 3.64 6.84 4.63
C GLY A 180 4.35 7.65 5.71
N VAL A 181 4.17 7.26 6.98
CA VAL A 181 4.69 7.98 8.14
C VAL A 181 5.61 7.05 8.93
N SER A 182 6.69 7.62 9.45
CA SER A 182 7.63 7.04 10.41
C SER A 182 8.35 8.19 11.11
N GLY A 183 9.26 7.90 12.03
CA GLY A 183 9.98 8.88 12.84
C GLY A 183 10.80 9.94 12.09
N GLN A 184 10.95 9.90 10.76
CA GLN A 184 11.57 10.98 9.96
C GLN A 184 10.58 12.06 9.53
N ALA A 185 9.26 11.79 9.62
CA ALA A 185 8.23 12.65 9.05
C ALA A 185 8.15 14.04 9.71
N PHE A 186 8.62 14.18 10.94
CA PHE A 186 8.69 15.50 11.60
C PHE A 186 9.64 16.47 10.88
N ARG A 187 10.66 15.95 10.18
CA ARG A 187 11.64 16.75 9.44
C ARG A 187 11.34 16.80 7.94
N HIS A 188 11.04 15.65 7.33
CA HIS A 188 10.90 15.54 5.88
C HIS A 188 9.44 15.52 5.40
N GLY A 189 8.47 15.59 6.32
CA GLY A 189 7.08 15.24 6.04
C GLY A 189 6.91 13.74 5.75
N PRO A 190 5.67 13.25 5.57
CA PRO A 190 5.40 11.88 5.16
C PRO A 190 5.93 11.58 3.75
N GLN A 191 5.90 10.31 3.32
CA GLN A 191 6.32 9.89 1.99
C GLN A 191 5.60 10.66 0.88
N ILE A 192 4.31 10.97 1.04
CA ILE A 192 3.54 11.80 0.08
C ILE A 192 4.10 13.23 -0.09
N SER A 193 4.90 13.74 0.84
CA SER A 193 5.58 15.04 0.71
C SER A 193 6.91 14.96 -0.06
N ASN A 194 7.40 13.75 -0.34
CA ASN A 194 8.71 13.47 -0.91
C ASN A 194 8.62 12.88 -2.34
N VAL A 195 7.51 13.14 -3.03
CA VAL A 195 7.26 12.71 -4.42
C VAL A 195 7.24 13.92 -5.34
N HIS A 196 7.90 13.82 -6.49
CA HIS A 196 7.97 14.89 -7.48
C HIS A 196 6.96 14.71 -8.63
N GLN A 197 6.70 13.47 -9.02
CA GLN A 197 5.84 13.15 -10.17
C GLN A 197 5.23 11.75 -9.98
N LEU A 198 4.04 11.55 -10.54
CA LEU A 198 3.34 10.27 -10.60
C LEU A 198 2.91 9.96 -12.05
N GLU A 199 2.81 8.68 -12.36
CA GLU A 199 2.02 8.18 -13.49
C GLU A 199 0.82 7.43 -12.91
N VAL A 200 -0.38 7.76 -13.40
CA VAL A 200 -1.65 7.28 -12.85
C VAL A 200 -2.54 6.79 -13.98
N VAL A 201 -3.09 5.58 -13.83
CA VAL A 201 -4.24 5.13 -14.62
C VAL A 201 -5.50 5.59 -13.91
N THR A 202 -6.21 6.56 -14.49
CA THR A 202 -7.44 7.12 -13.89
C THR A 202 -8.60 6.13 -13.95
N GLY A 203 -9.70 6.42 -13.24
CA GLY A 203 -10.92 5.61 -13.30
C GLY A 203 -11.56 5.50 -14.70
N LYS A 204 -11.14 6.34 -15.66
CA LYS A 204 -11.57 6.28 -17.07
C LYS A 204 -10.68 5.40 -17.94
N GLY A 205 -9.57 4.89 -17.40
CA GLY A 205 -8.55 4.14 -18.12
C GLY A 205 -7.48 5.01 -18.79
N ASP A 206 -7.51 6.33 -18.62
CA ASP A 206 -6.49 7.24 -19.16
C ASP A 206 -5.19 7.14 -18.36
N VAL A 207 -4.05 7.03 -19.04
CA VAL A 207 -2.71 7.08 -18.43
C VAL A 207 -2.23 8.53 -18.40
N VAL A 208 -2.08 9.10 -17.20
CA VAL A 208 -1.77 10.52 -17.00
C VAL A 208 -0.49 10.65 -16.17
N ASN A 209 0.45 11.46 -16.64
CA ASN A 209 1.56 11.95 -15.81
C ASN A 209 1.11 13.20 -15.06
N CYS A 210 1.40 13.29 -13.78
CA CYS A 210 1.07 14.45 -12.96
C CYS A 210 2.19 14.82 -11.98
N SER A 211 2.36 16.12 -11.76
CA SER A 211 3.25 16.77 -10.79
C SER A 211 2.53 17.97 -10.19
N LYS A 212 3.21 18.81 -9.39
CA LYS A 212 2.61 20.08 -8.92
C LYS A 212 2.36 21.07 -10.07
N GLU A 213 3.17 20.99 -11.13
CA GLU A 213 3.19 21.90 -12.27
C GLU A 213 2.32 21.41 -13.44
N GLU A 214 2.09 20.10 -13.54
CA GLU A 214 1.31 19.46 -14.62
C GLU A 214 0.24 18.54 -14.03
N ASN A 215 -1.05 18.74 -14.36
CA ASN A 215 -2.16 17.96 -13.79
C ASN A 215 -2.17 17.94 -12.24
N GLY A 216 -1.90 19.11 -11.63
CA GLY A 216 -1.68 19.24 -10.19
C GLY A 216 -2.88 18.86 -9.31
N ASP A 217 -4.10 19.01 -9.82
CA ASP A 217 -5.32 18.56 -9.16
C ASP A 217 -5.33 17.03 -8.97
N LEU A 218 -4.98 16.28 -10.02
CA LEU A 218 -4.84 14.83 -9.96
C LEU A 218 -3.69 14.44 -9.02
N PHE A 219 -2.53 15.09 -9.15
CA PHE A 219 -1.36 14.83 -8.31
C PHE A 219 -1.68 14.95 -6.81
N HIS A 220 -2.36 16.02 -6.40
CA HIS A 220 -2.77 16.20 -5.00
C HIS A 220 -3.91 15.27 -4.58
N SER A 221 -4.81 14.91 -5.50
CA SER A 221 -5.93 14.02 -5.19
C SER A 221 -5.48 12.59 -4.92
N VAL A 222 -4.50 12.07 -5.67
CA VAL A 222 -4.03 10.68 -5.52
C VAL A 222 -3.16 10.47 -4.28
N LEU A 223 -2.40 11.49 -3.85
CA LEU A 223 -1.58 11.44 -2.64
C LEU A 223 -2.47 11.47 -1.39
N GLY A 224 -2.52 10.37 -0.64
CA GLY A 224 -3.50 10.17 0.43
C GLY A 224 -4.94 9.92 -0.08
N GLY A 225 -5.11 9.70 -1.38
CA GLY A 225 -6.41 9.56 -2.03
C GLY A 225 -7.07 8.19 -1.88
N LEU A 226 -6.51 7.27 -1.08
CA LEU A 226 -7.05 5.94 -0.81
C LEU A 226 -7.40 5.13 -2.07
N GLY A 227 -6.64 5.34 -3.17
CA GLY A 227 -6.86 4.69 -4.46
C GLY A 227 -8.14 5.11 -5.19
N GLN A 228 -8.80 6.20 -4.80
CA GLN A 228 -10.12 6.59 -5.33
C GLN A 228 -10.06 7.27 -6.70
N PHE A 229 -8.96 7.94 -7.03
CA PHE A 229 -8.85 8.75 -8.25
C PHE A 229 -8.08 8.06 -9.38
N GLY A 230 -7.45 6.92 -9.08
CA GLY A 230 -6.69 6.14 -10.03
C GLY A 230 -5.66 5.23 -9.37
N ILE A 231 -4.94 4.51 -10.21
CA ILE A 231 -3.91 3.54 -9.84
C ILE A 231 -2.55 4.15 -10.15
N ILE A 232 -1.74 4.37 -9.12
CA ILE A 232 -0.35 4.83 -9.27
C ILE A 232 0.47 3.69 -9.90
N THR A 233 0.95 3.88 -11.12
CA THR A 233 1.77 2.91 -11.85
C THR A 233 3.26 3.24 -11.80
N ARG A 234 3.62 4.52 -11.62
CA ARG A 234 4.99 4.97 -11.38
C ARG A 234 5.02 6.16 -10.41
N ALA A 235 6.08 6.25 -9.61
CA ALA A 235 6.38 7.42 -8.80
C ALA A 235 7.84 7.86 -8.96
N ARG A 236 8.07 9.17 -8.91
CA ARG A 236 9.38 9.80 -8.78
C ARG A 236 9.60 10.24 -7.34
N ILE A 237 10.48 9.57 -6.62
CA ILE A 237 10.69 9.76 -5.18
C ILE A 237 12.03 10.47 -4.93
N SER A 238 12.01 11.49 -4.06
CA SER A 238 13.19 12.25 -3.66
C SER A 238 14.18 11.39 -2.86
N LEU A 239 15.46 11.51 -3.17
CA LEU A 239 16.56 10.83 -2.47
C LEU A 239 17.48 11.84 -1.78
N GLU A 240 18.29 11.34 -0.86
CA GLU A 240 19.41 12.04 -0.22
C GLU A 240 20.62 11.10 -0.07
N PRO A 241 21.82 11.63 0.22
CA PRO A 241 22.97 10.81 0.57
C PRO A 241 22.64 9.84 1.72
N ALA A 242 22.91 8.56 1.52
CA ALA A 242 22.64 7.54 2.52
C ALA A 242 23.72 7.59 3.62
N PRO A 243 23.34 7.69 4.90
CA PRO A 243 24.29 7.57 6.00
C PRO A 243 24.79 6.12 6.12
N ALA A 244 26.07 5.95 6.43
CA ALA A 244 26.66 4.62 6.58
C ALA A 244 26.28 3.93 7.92
N MET A 245 26.03 4.70 8.98
CA MET A 245 25.73 4.16 10.30
C MET A 245 24.62 4.91 11.03
N VAL A 246 24.00 4.22 12.00
CA VAL A 246 22.90 4.74 12.82
C VAL A 246 23.21 4.52 14.30
N LYS A 247 23.15 5.58 15.09
CA LYS A 247 23.17 5.52 16.56
C LYS A 247 21.74 5.42 17.06
N TRP A 248 21.30 4.21 17.37
CA TRP A 248 19.94 3.92 17.86
C TRP A 248 19.86 3.96 19.39
N ILE A 249 18.89 4.71 19.92
CA ILE A 249 18.78 5.05 21.34
C ILE A 249 17.34 4.80 21.81
N ARG A 250 17.20 4.24 23.01
CA ARG A 250 15.94 4.16 23.73
C ARG A 250 16.10 4.68 25.15
N VAL A 251 15.17 5.54 25.58
CA VAL A 251 15.10 6.06 26.95
C VAL A 251 13.70 5.89 27.51
N LEU A 252 13.61 5.66 28.82
CA LEU A 252 12.34 5.39 29.50
C LEU A 252 11.93 6.55 30.40
N TYR A 253 10.65 6.89 30.32
CA TYR A 253 9.97 7.86 31.16
C TYR A 253 8.88 7.17 31.98
N SER A 254 8.69 7.63 33.21
CA SER A 254 7.55 7.24 34.05
C SER A 254 6.40 8.26 34.03
N ASN A 255 6.67 9.49 33.57
CA ASN A 255 5.71 10.58 33.52
C ASN A 255 5.40 10.96 32.07
N PHE A 256 4.12 10.91 31.69
CA PHE A 256 3.66 11.18 30.33
C PHE A 256 3.88 12.65 29.90
N ALA A 257 3.68 13.60 30.82
CA ALA A 257 3.85 15.03 30.51
C ALA A 257 5.31 15.38 30.25
N THR A 258 6.26 14.76 30.96
CA THR A 258 7.69 14.90 30.65
C THR A 258 8.01 14.26 29.30
N PHE A 259 7.55 13.03 29.05
CA PHE A 259 7.79 12.30 27.80
C PHE A 259 7.31 13.09 26.56
N THR A 260 6.09 13.60 26.59
CA THR A 260 5.50 14.35 25.47
C THR A 260 6.15 15.72 25.26
N ARG A 261 6.41 16.47 26.34
CA ARG A 261 7.15 17.75 26.25
C ARG A 261 8.53 17.57 25.63
N ASP A 262 9.23 16.51 25.99
CA ASP A 262 10.56 16.24 25.43
C ASP A 262 10.48 15.82 23.96
N GLN A 263 9.48 15.03 23.57
CA GLN A 263 9.21 14.73 22.15
C GLN A 263 8.92 15.99 21.34
N GLU A 264 7.99 16.84 21.81
CA GLU A 264 7.64 18.11 21.16
C GLU A 264 8.85 19.03 20.99
N ARG A 265 9.69 19.13 22.03
CA ARG A 265 10.93 19.90 21.97
C ARG A 265 11.91 19.34 20.94
N LEU A 266 12.06 18.02 20.87
CA LEU A 266 13.02 17.40 19.95
C LEU A 266 12.61 17.56 18.48
N ILE A 267 11.30 17.51 18.18
CA ILE A 267 10.80 17.74 16.83
C ILE A 267 10.79 19.21 16.42
N SER A 268 10.84 20.16 17.38
CA SER A 268 10.81 21.60 17.09
C SER A 268 12.18 22.25 16.90
N VAL A 269 13.27 21.55 17.20
CA VAL A 269 14.63 22.10 17.16
C VAL A 269 15.33 21.60 15.90
N GLU A 270 16.03 22.51 15.21
CA GLU A 270 16.87 22.17 14.05
C GLU A 270 18.08 21.32 14.47
N ASP A 271 18.56 20.46 13.57
CA ASP A 271 19.75 19.63 13.76
C ASP A 271 19.76 18.69 14.99
N THR A 272 18.59 18.21 15.45
CA THR A 272 18.47 17.25 16.55
C THR A 272 18.75 15.79 16.14
N PHE A 273 17.78 14.89 16.31
CA PHE A 273 17.82 13.50 15.88
C PHE A 273 17.27 13.37 14.47
N ASP A 274 17.62 12.31 13.75
CA ASP A 274 17.15 12.06 12.38
C ASP A 274 15.90 11.16 12.36
N TYR A 275 15.60 10.52 13.49
CA TYR A 275 14.40 9.72 13.72
C TYR A 275 13.92 9.90 15.15
N ILE A 276 12.62 10.13 15.34
CA ILE A 276 11.98 10.28 16.66
C ILE A 276 10.63 9.56 16.67
N GLU A 277 10.48 8.59 17.58
CA GLU A 277 9.22 7.89 17.85
C GLU A 277 9.02 7.64 19.34
N GLY A 278 7.87 7.08 19.70
CA GLY A 278 7.71 6.59 21.06
C GLY A 278 6.63 5.54 21.25
N PHE A 279 6.80 4.77 22.32
CA PHE A 279 5.94 3.65 22.67
C PHE A 279 5.35 3.82 24.06
N VAL A 280 4.08 3.49 24.22
CA VAL A 280 3.44 3.30 25.53
C VAL A 280 3.57 1.83 25.91
N ILE A 281 4.11 1.56 27.10
CA ILE A 281 4.39 0.21 27.60
C ILE A 281 3.58 0.01 28.87
N ILE A 282 2.53 -0.81 28.78
CA ILE A 282 1.61 -1.08 29.89
C ILE A 282 1.97 -2.42 30.52
N ASN A 283 2.33 -2.41 31.80
CA ASN A 283 2.49 -3.59 32.65
C ASN A 283 3.35 -4.71 32.03
N ARG A 284 4.46 -4.35 31.39
CA ARG A 284 5.35 -5.31 30.72
C ARG A 284 6.50 -5.74 31.63
N THR A 285 6.58 -7.01 31.96
CA THR A 285 7.65 -7.59 32.77
C THR A 285 8.95 -7.76 31.98
N GLY A 286 10.09 -7.52 32.62
CA GLY A 286 11.42 -7.80 32.07
C GLY A 286 11.83 -6.90 30.89
N LEU A 287 11.25 -5.69 30.76
CA LEU A 287 11.43 -4.82 29.59
C LEU A 287 12.91 -4.61 29.20
N LEU A 288 13.75 -4.20 30.15
CA LEU A 288 15.17 -3.92 29.87
C LEU A 288 15.98 -5.20 29.59
N ASN A 289 15.55 -6.36 30.11
CA ASN A 289 16.20 -7.63 29.77
C ASN A 289 15.94 -8.02 28.32
N ASN A 290 14.74 -7.76 27.80
CA ASN A 290 14.41 -7.98 26.40
C ASN A 290 15.20 -7.05 25.47
N TRP A 291 15.59 -5.85 25.92
CA TRP A 291 16.40 -4.94 25.11
C TRP A 291 17.87 -5.31 25.11
N ARG A 292 18.38 -6.00 26.14
CA ARG A 292 19.81 -6.37 26.25
C ARG A 292 20.32 -7.30 25.16
N SER A 293 19.42 -7.99 24.43
CA SER A 293 19.81 -8.76 23.25
C SER A 293 20.23 -7.88 22.06
N THR A 294 19.92 -6.57 22.09
CA THR A 294 20.13 -5.65 20.96
C THR A 294 20.78 -4.32 21.38
N PHE A 295 20.57 -3.87 22.62
CA PHE A 295 21.03 -2.58 23.12
C PHE A 295 21.94 -2.73 24.34
N ASN A 296 23.01 -1.93 24.37
CA ASN A 296 23.92 -1.83 25.50
C ASN A 296 23.49 -0.69 26.43
N PRO A 297 23.14 -0.96 27.71
CA PRO A 297 22.80 0.10 28.65
C PRO A 297 24.02 0.93 29.00
N GLN A 298 23.88 2.26 29.06
CA GLN A 298 24.99 3.14 29.45
C GLN A 298 25.44 2.90 30.91
N VAL A 299 24.50 2.53 31.79
CA VAL A 299 24.80 2.19 33.20
C VAL A 299 24.21 0.81 33.53
N PRO A 300 24.93 -0.29 33.22
CA PRO A 300 24.41 -1.65 33.36
C PRO A 300 23.91 -1.99 34.78
N ALA A 301 24.62 -1.54 35.81
CA ALA A 301 24.28 -1.80 37.21
C ALA A 301 22.94 -1.17 37.63
N GLN A 302 22.61 0.02 37.13
CA GLN A 302 21.32 0.67 37.37
C GLN A 302 20.22 -0.01 36.57
N ALA A 303 20.48 -0.31 35.30
CA ALA A 303 19.54 -1.03 34.44
C ALA A 303 19.14 -2.40 35.03
N SER A 304 20.06 -3.13 35.66
CA SER A 304 19.77 -4.43 36.29
C SER A 304 18.86 -4.34 37.51
N LYS A 305 18.78 -3.18 38.15
CA LYS A 305 17.94 -2.96 39.36
C LYS A 305 16.55 -2.44 39.01
N PHE A 306 16.32 -1.99 37.78
CA PHE A 306 15.06 -1.42 37.36
C PHE A 306 13.96 -2.49 37.26
N LYS A 307 12.77 -2.18 37.80
CA LYS A 307 11.57 -3.04 37.73
C LYS A 307 10.47 -2.35 36.96
N SER A 308 9.97 -3.00 35.91
CA SER A 308 8.89 -2.48 35.05
C SER A 308 7.49 -3.00 35.42
N ASP A 309 7.39 -3.99 36.31
CA ASP A 309 6.13 -4.66 36.67
C ASP A 309 5.12 -3.69 37.30
N GLY A 310 3.86 -3.82 36.88
CA GLY A 310 2.75 -3.01 37.42
C GLY A 310 2.77 -1.54 37.03
N ARG A 311 3.64 -1.12 36.10
CA ARG A 311 3.82 0.28 35.70
C ARG A 311 3.42 0.52 34.25
N THR A 312 2.92 1.73 34.00
CA THR A 312 2.89 2.31 32.65
C THR A 312 4.17 3.11 32.46
N LEU A 313 4.92 2.78 31.41
CA LEU A 313 6.16 3.44 31.04
C LEU A 313 6.03 3.99 29.62
N TYR A 314 6.81 5.01 29.31
CA TYR A 314 6.88 5.60 27.98
C TYR A 314 8.31 5.47 27.48
N CYS A 315 8.49 4.90 26.29
CA CYS A 315 9.79 4.76 25.65
C CYS A 315 9.89 5.83 24.57
N LEU A 316 10.88 6.70 24.68
CA LEU A 316 11.30 7.57 23.58
C LEU A 316 12.38 6.83 22.79
N GLU A 317 12.16 6.68 21.50
CA GLU A 317 13.08 6.03 20.57
C GLU A 317 13.64 7.06 19.61
N LEU A 318 14.96 7.08 19.47
CA LEU A 318 15.69 8.12 18.76
C LEU A 318 16.77 7.48 17.89
N ALA A 319 17.05 8.08 16.74
CA ALA A 319 18.23 7.72 15.96
C ALA A 319 18.98 8.96 15.48
N LYS A 320 20.32 8.86 15.49
CA LYS A 320 21.20 9.84 14.83
C LYS A 320 22.01 9.13 13.74
N TYR A 321 21.97 9.65 12.53
CA TYR A 321 22.63 9.14 11.34
C TYR A 321 24.03 9.77 11.26
N PHE A 322 25.04 8.97 10.90
CA PHE A 322 26.41 9.46 10.82
C PHE A 322 27.27 8.57 9.93
N ASN A 323 28.35 9.14 9.40
CA ASN A 323 29.42 8.38 8.76
C ASN A 323 30.52 8.01 9.77
N PRO A 324 31.24 6.89 9.60
CA PRO A 324 32.30 6.46 10.54
C PRO A 324 33.34 7.53 10.88
N ASP A 325 33.62 8.43 9.94
CA ASP A 325 34.62 9.50 10.09
C ASP A 325 34.11 10.70 10.93
N GLU A 326 32.80 10.77 11.20
CA GLU A 326 32.12 11.88 11.90
C GLU A 326 31.98 11.61 13.41
N THR A 327 33.09 11.35 14.09
CA THR A 327 33.08 10.97 15.52
C THR A 327 32.48 12.03 16.46
N GLU A 328 32.45 13.30 16.05
CA GLU A 328 31.86 14.41 16.83
C GLU A 328 30.33 14.31 16.93
N VAL A 329 29.65 13.78 15.91
CA VAL A 329 28.18 13.62 15.88
C VAL A 329 27.71 12.68 16.99
N VAL A 330 28.47 11.62 17.25
CA VAL A 330 28.19 10.67 18.36
C VAL A 330 28.37 11.34 19.73
N ASN A 331 29.24 12.34 19.83
CA ASN A 331 29.44 13.09 21.07
C ASN A 331 28.33 14.13 21.31
N GLN A 332 27.79 14.74 20.26
CA GLN A 332 26.63 15.66 20.37
C GLN A 332 25.38 14.95 20.93
N VAL A 333 25.15 13.69 20.55
CA VAL A 333 24.08 12.84 21.13
C VAL A 333 24.17 12.78 22.66
N LYS A 334 25.38 12.67 23.23
CA LYS A 334 25.56 12.65 24.69
C LYS A 334 25.22 14.00 25.33
N PHE A 335 25.42 15.11 24.61
CA PHE A 335 25.06 16.44 25.10
C PHE A 335 23.54 16.63 25.16
N PHE A 336 22.81 16.21 24.11
CA PHE A 336 21.35 16.25 24.11
C PHE A 336 20.78 15.39 25.25
N LEU A 337 21.26 14.15 25.40
CA LEU A 337 20.77 13.22 26.44
C LEU A 337 21.15 13.62 27.87
N LYS A 338 22.16 14.48 28.10
CA LYS A 338 22.49 14.95 29.47
C LYS A 338 21.42 15.87 30.07
N ASN A 339 20.53 16.40 29.24
CA ASN A 339 19.44 17.28 29.67
C ASN A 339 18.11 16.51 29.87
N TYR A 340 18.12 15.18 29.80
CA TYR A 340 16.95 14.29 29.90
C TYR A 340 17.22 13.10 30.84
#